data_AF-A0A383DIW6-F1
#
_entry.id   AF-A0A383DIW6-F1
#
_cell.length_a   1.000
_cell.length_b   1.000
_cell.length_c   1.000
_cell.angle_alpha   90.00
_cell.angle_beta   90.00
_cell.angle_gamma   90.00
#
_symmetry.space_group_name_H-M   'P 1'
#
loop_
_entity.id
_entity.type
_entity.pdbx_description
1 polymer ?
#
loop_
_entity_poly.entity_id
_entity_poly.type
_entity_poly.pdbx_seq_one_letter_code
_entity_poly.pdbx_strand_id
1 'polypeptide(L)'
;MTEAEIHLLDTETWGQHELLEVICSRYFVLGSQGLAEYSWEVNGREGRSPSASLRSLNRHLKDLSLIAVLDEGDPPLLSVGGLPSQVMVMPAWQQALVWALVTGFVTMAGSLWIAHLDPTSTTLESAALQTALVFFTLPVMGSVLLASYARIFVSTAFEVDSNHLIPLAFPVMSPDWPFSLISAIGQMRPDL
;
A
#
# COMPACT_ATOMS: atom_id res chain seq x y z
N MET A 1 37.91 38.01 -11.29
CA MET A 1 36.58 38.61 -11.01
C MET A 1 35.58 37.67 -11.63
N THR A 2 34.94 36.84 -10.81
CA THR A 2 34.00 35.81 -11.27
C THR A 2 32.64 36.46 -11.43
N GLU A 3 32.12 36.43 -12.65
CA GLU A 3 30.81 36.96 -13.01
C GLU A 3 29.75 36.31 -12.13
N ALA A 4 29.00 37.11 -11.37
CA ALA A 4 27.92 36.60 -10.53
C ALA A 4 26.79 36.14 -11.46
N GLU A 5 26.51 34.85 -11.46
CA GLU A 5 25.40 34.25 -12.21
C GLU A 5 24.08 34.85 -11.70
N ILE A 6 23.52 35.78 -12.47
CA ILE A 6 22.28 36.46 -12.14
C ILE A 6 21.13 35.48 -12.40
N HIS A 7 20.67 34.81 -11.34
CA HIS A 7 19.42 34.05 -11.41
C HIS A 7 18.27 35.05 -11.56
N LEU A 8 17.75 35.17 -12.78
CA LEU A 8 16.49 35.86 -13.08
C LEU A 8 15.36 35.06 -12.42
N LEU A 9 14.90 35.52 -11.27
CA LEU A 9 13.69 35.01 -10.64
C LEU A 9 12.50 35.50 -11.46
N ASP A 10 11.85 34.55 -12.13
CA ASP A 10 10.59 34.82 -12.81
C ASP A 10 9.57 35.28 -11.77
N THR A 11 8.99 36.46 -11.99
CA THR A 11 8.12 37.15 -11.03
C THR A 11 6.65 36.92 -11.36
N GLU A 12 6.34 36.21 -12.43
CA GLU A 12 4.98 35.85 -12.78
C GLU A 12 4.45 34.76 -11.84
N THR A 13 3.34 35.07 -11.18
CA THR A 13 2.60 34.11 -10.35
C THR A 13 1.91 33.12 -11.28
N TRP A 14 2.54 31.98 -11.53
CA TRP A 14 1.94 30.93 -12.36
C TRP A 14 0.65 30.41 -11.73
N GLY A 15 -0.38 30.25 -12.57
CA GLY A 15 -1.56 29.49 -12.20
C GLY A 15 -1.23 28.01 -12.05
N GLN A 16 -2.08 27.26 -11.32
CA GLN A 16 -1.88 25.82 -11.14
C GLN A 16 -1.83 25.06 -12.48
N HIS A 17 -2.63 25.47 -13.46
CA HIS A 17 -2.63 24.88 -14.80
C HIS A 17 -1.28 25.08 -15.52
N GLU A 18 -0.78 26.32 -15.54
CA GLU A 18 0.48 26.69 -16.20
C GLU A 18 1.69 26.02 -15.54
N LEU A 19 1.71 25.97 -14.20
CA LEU A 19 2.75 25.24 -13.46
C LEU A 19 2.77 23.75 -13.86
N LEU A 20 1.60 23.11 -13.92
CA LEU A 20 1.50 21.69 -14.30
C LEU A 20 1.88 21.47 -15.76
N GLU A 21 1.52 22.38 -16.66
CA GLU A 21 1.92 22.35 -18.06
C GLU A 21 3.45 22.43 -18.20
N VAL A 22 4.10 23.36 -17.48
CA VAL A 22 5.57 23.49 -17.47
C VAL A 22 6.23 22.24 -16.87
N ILE A 23 5.66 21.63 -15.83
CA ILE A 23 6.19 20.39 -15.27
C ILE A 23 6.06 19.24 -16.28
N CYS A 24 4.87 19.07 -16.90
CA CYS A 24 4.60 17.97 -17.82
C CYS A 24 5.40 18.09 -19.12
N SER A 25 5.58 19.30 -19.64
CA SER A 25 6.35 19.57 -20.87
C SER A 25 7.84 19.17 -20.75
N ARG A 26 8.38 19.07 -19.53
CA ARG A 26 9.75 18.56 -19.31
C ARG A 26 9.87 17.07 -19.66
N TYR A 27 8.80 16.29 -19.52
CA TYR A 27 8.80 14.82 -19.68
C TYR A 27 8.08 14.36 -20.95
N PHE A 28 7.12 15.14 -21.44
CA PHE A 28 6.27 14.82 -22.59
C PHE A 28 6.27 15.95 -23.62
N VAL A 29 5.97 15.59 -24.86
CA VAL A 29 5.54 16.56 -25.88
C VAL A 29 4.04 16.74 -25.70
N LEU A 30 3.62 17.93 -25.26
CA LEU A 30 2.21 18.25 -25.02
C LEU A 30 1.50 18.61 -26.33
N GLY A 31 0.33 18.03 -26.55
CA GLY A 31 -0.59 18.29 -27.65
C GLY A 31 -1.81 19.09 -27.18
N SER A 32 -3.00 18.77 -27.71
CA SER A 32 -4.25 19.41 -27.31
C SER A 32 -4.60 19.14 -25.85
N GLN A 33 -5.23 20.13 -25.22
CA GLN A 33 -5.83 19.95 -23.90
C GLN A 33 -7.00 18.97 -23.98
N GLY A 34 -7.05 18.03 -23.04
CA GLY A 34 -8.12 17.05 -22.90
C GLY A 34 -9.37 17.61 -22.24
N LEU A 35 -10.35 16.73 -21.98
CA LEU A 35 -11.63 17.10 -21.39
C LEU A 35 -11.56 17.44 -19.89
N ALA A 36 -10.55 16.94 -19.18
CA ALA A 36 -10.33 17.26 -17.76
C ALA A 36 -9.47 18.52 -17.60
N GLU A 37 -9.69 19.26 -16.51
CA GLU A 37 -9.07 20.57 -16.25
C GLU A 37 -7.53 20.56 -16.32
N TYR A 38 -6.90 19.46 -15.91
CA TYR A 38 -5.46 19.23 -15.98
C TYR A 38 -5.15 17.99 -16.83
N SER A 39 -5.61 17.98 -18.08
CA SER A 39 -5.33 16.90 -19.01
C SER A 39 -4.84 17.39 -20.36
N TRP A 40 -3.91 16.63 -20.96
CA TRP A 40 -3.32 16.92 -22.26
C TRP A 40 -3.06 15.63 -23.00
N GLU A 41 -3.21 15.66 -24.32
CA GLU A 41 -2.65 14.62 -25.19
C GLU A 41 -1.14 14.69 -25.11
N VAL A 42 -0.49 13.54 -24.93
CA VAL A 42 0.97 13.51 -24.75
C VAL A 42 1.63 12.46 -25.60
N ASN A 43 2.83 12.80 -26.08
CA ASN A 43 3.73 11.84 -26.68
C ASN A 43 5.05 11.78 -25.91
N GLY A 44 5.67 10.60 -25.92
CA GLY A 44 6.97 10.40 -25.31
C GLY A 44 8.02 11.33 -25.92
N ARG A 45 8.67 12.14 -25.08
CA ARG A 45 9.76 13.03 -25.52
C ARG A 45 11.02 12.19 -25.79
N GLU A 46 11.81 12.59 -26.80
CA GLU A 46 13.08 11.93 -27.18
C GLU A 46 12.95 10.44 -27.54
N GLY A 47 11.80 9.99 -28.05
CA GLY A 47 11.59 8.59 -28.45
C GLY A 47 11.46 7.60 -27.28
N ARG A 48 11.30 8.10 -26.05
CA ARG A 48 11.00 7.25 -24.88
C ARG A 48 9.55 6.74 -24.96
N SER A 49 9.30 5.53 -24.46
CA SER A 49 7.94 5.03 -24.28
C SER A 49 7.15 5.93 -23.32
N PRO A 50 5.88 6.28 -23.60
CA PRO A 50 5.05 7.09 -22.71
C PRO A 50 5.04 6.61 -21.25
N SER A 51 5.01 5.30 -21.02
CA SER A 51 5.04 4.69 -19.68
C SER A 51 6.34 4.96 -18.91
N ALA A 52 7.49 5.05 -19.59
CA ALA A 52 8.76 5.40 -18.96
C ALA A 52 8.83 6.88 -18.59
N SER A 53 8.32 7.76 -19.45
CA SER A 53 8.17 9.19 -19.15
C SER A 53 7.20 9.42 -18.00
N LEU A 54 6.10 8.66 -17.93
CA LEU A 54 5.12 8.74 -16.85
C LEU A 54 5.74 8.41 -15.49
N ARG A 55 6.52 7.33 -15.40
CA ARG A 55 7.24 6.97 -14.16
C ARG A 55 8.18 8.07 -13.69
N SER A 56 8.86 8.73 -14.62
CA SER A 56 9.73 9.86 -14.28
C SER A 56 8.96 11.08 -13.82
N LEU A 57 7.83 11.39 -14.47
CA LEU A 57 6.93 12.48 -14.09
C LEU A 57 6.33 12.24 -12.69
N ASN A 58 5.80 11.04 -12.44
CA ASN A 58 5.18 10.70 -11.16
C ASN A 58 6.16 10.75 -9.99
N ARG A 59 7.45 10.48 -10.22
CA ARG A 59 8.48 10.67 -9.19
C ARG A 59 8.61 12.15 -8.77
N HIS A 60 8.46 13.08 -9.71
CA HIS A 60 8.49 14.51 -9.43
C HIS A 60 7.15 15.01 -8.83
N LEU A 61 6.02 14.53 -9.34
CA LEU A 61 4.69 14.90 -8.84
C LEU A 61 4.41 14.38 -7.43
N LYS A 62 5.01 13.25 -7.03
CA LYS A 62 4.85 12.66 -5.68
C LYS A 62 5.22 13.66 -4.58
N ASP A 63 6.27 14.44 -4.75
CA ASP A 63 6.71 15.46 -3.79
C ASP A 63 5.72 16.62 -3.67
N LEU A 64 4.90 16.83 -4.70
CA LEU A 64 3.84 17.85 -4.73
C LEU A 64 2.49 17.31 -4.27
N SER A 65 2.42 16.06 -3.79
CA SER A 65 1.14 15.37 -3.50
C SER A 65 0.21 15.30 -4.72
N LEU A 66 0.80 15.09 -5.89
CA LEU A 66 0.11 14.95 -7.17
C LEU A 66 0.46 13.60 -7.82
N ILE A 67 -0.39 13.15 -8.74
CA ILE A 67 -0.14 11.98 -9.57
C ILE A 67 -0.68 12.21 -10.98
N ALA A 68 0.03 11.70 -11.98
CA ALA A 68 -0.40 11.68 -13.36
C ALA A 68 -0.71 10.25 -13.81
N VAL A 69 -1.74 10.10 -14.62
CA VAL A 69 -2.17 8.82 -15.20
C VAL A 69 -2.28 9.00 -16.71
N LEU A 70 -1.89 7.96 -17.46
CA LEU A 70 -2.12 7.88 -18.90
C LEU A 70 -3.39 7.07 -19.15
N ASP A 71 -4.33 7.66 -19.87
CA ASP A 71 -5.54 7.01 -20.37
C ASP A 71 -5.34 6.50 -21.81
N GLU A 72 -6.18 5.57 -22.23
CA GLU A 72 -6.11 4.94 -23.55
C GLU A 72 -6.38 5.98 -24.67
N GLY A 73 -5.54 5.98 -25.71
CA GLY A 73 -5.65 6.89 -26.85
C GLY A 73 -4.41 6.84 -27.75
N ASP A 74 -4.54 7.36 -28.98
CA ASP A 74 -3.42 7.62 -29.89
C ASP A 74 -3.56 9.04 -30.48
N PRO A 75 -2.88 10.05 -29.91
CA PRO A 75 -1.93 9.98 -28.80
C PRO A 75 -2.59 9.71 -27.42
N PRO A 76 -1.87 9.13 -26.45
CA PRO A 76 -2.41 8.85 -25.13
C PRO A 76 -2.70 10.13 -24.35
N LEU A 77 -3.74 10.09 -23.50
CA LEU A 77 -4.18 11.25 -22.73
C LEU A 77 -3.54 11.23 -21.33
N LEU A 78 -2.77 12.25 -20.97
CA LEU A 78 -2.26 12.44 -19.62
C LEU A 78 -3.28 13.23 -18.79
N SER A 79 -3.64 12.73 -17.63
CA SER A 79 -4.45 13.47 -16.64
C SER A 79 -3.70 13.59 -15.33
N VAL A 80 -3.63 14.80 -14.76
CA VAL A 80 -2.96 15.08 -13.48
C VAL A 80 -4.00 15.39 -12.41
N GLY A 81 -3.86 14.79 -11.23
CA GLY A 81 -4.76 15.00 -10.11
C GLY A 81 -4.05 15.00 -8.77
N GLY A 82 -4.80 15.32 -7.72
CA GLY A 82 -4.33 15.15 -6.34
C GLY A 82 -4.02 13.69 -6.06
N LEU A 83 -2.87 13.45 -5.42
CA LEU A 83 -2.58 12.13 -4.86
C LEU A 83 -3.71 11.83 -3.86
N PRO A 84 -4.44 10.70 -4.02
CA PRO A 84 -5.54 10.41 -3.12
C PRO A 84 -5.00 10.37 -1.70
N SER A 85 -5.76 10.95 -0.77
CA SER A 85 -5.39 10.94 0.63
C SER A 85 -5.11 9.51 1.04
N GLN A 86 -3.86 9.25 1.45
CA GLN A 86 -3.44 7.95 1.90
C GLN A 86 -4.43 7.52 2.99
N VAL A 87 -5.19 6.45 2.74
CA VAL A 87 -6.07 5.87 3.76
C VAL A 87 -5.19 5.61 4.97
N MET A 88 -5.46 6.35 6.06
CA MET A 88 -4.64 6.42 7.26
C MET A 88 -4.02 5.06 7.57
N VAL A 89 -2.73 4.92 7.29
CA VAL A 89 -2.02 3.69 7.53
C VAL A 89 -1.95 3.53 9.04
N MET A 90 -2.59 2.50 9.58
CA MET A 90 -2.63 2.25 11.01
C MET A 90 -1.19 2.24 11.56
N PRO A 91 -0.84 3.09 12.55
CA PRO A 91 0.52 3.19 13.07
C PRO A 91 1.09 1.83 13.48
N ALA A 92 2.40 1.65 13.31
CA ALA A 92 3.07 0.37 13.59
C ALA A 92 2.80 -0.18 15.01
N TRP A 93 2.64 0.70 16.01
CA TRP A 93 2.32 0.28 17.38
C TRP A 93 0.88 -0.26 17.51
N GLN A 94 -0.09 0.31 16.78
CA GLN A 94 -1.46 -0.20 16.74
C GLN A 94 -1.51 -1.55 16.01
N GLN A 95 -0.72 -1.70 14.95
CA GLN A 95 -0.56 -2.97 14.26
C GLN A 95 0.02 -4.03 15.19
N ALA A 96 1.13 -3.73 15.89
CA ALA A 96 1.72 -4.64 16.86
C ALA A 96 0.72 -5.04 17.96
N LEU A 97 -0.11 -4.11 18.43
CA LEU A 97 -1.16 -4.37 19.41
C LEU A 97 -2.22 -5.34 18.87
N VAL A 98 -2.70 -5.14 17.65
CA VAL A 98 -3.65 -6.07 17.01
C VAL A 98 -3.03 -7.45 16.85
N TRP A 99 -1.78 -7.53 16.40
CA TRP A 99 -1.05 -8.79 16.28
C TRP A 99 -0.91 -9.51 17.64
N ALA A 100 -0.60 -8.78 18.70
CA ALA A 100 -0.52 -9.34 20.05
C ALA A 100 -1.88 -9.86 20.56
N LEU A 101 -2.95 -9.08 20.36
CA LEU A 101 -4.31 -9.48 20.75
C LEU A 101 -4.76 -10.75 20.00
N VAL A 102 -4.54 -10.79 18.68
CA VAL A 102 -4.90 -11.96 17.87
C VAL A 102 -4.07 -13.18 18.27
N THR A 103 -2.77 -13.01 18.54
CA THR A 103 -1.91 -14.09 19.04
C THR A 103 -2.44 -14.66 20.36
N GLY A 104 -2.88 -13.79 21.28
CA GLY A 104 -3.51 -14.19 22.53
C GLY A 104 -4.81 -14.96 22.31
N PHE A 105 -5.67 -14.46 21.41
CA PHE A 105 -6.93 -15.12 21.05
C PHE A 105 -6.71 -16.51 20.44
N VAL A 106 -5.78 -16.63 19.48
CA VAL A 106 -5.43 -17.92 18.84
C VAL A 106 -4.86 -18.90 19.86
N THR A 107 -4.07 -18.43 20.82
CA THR A 107 -3.55 -19.27 21.91
C THR A 107 -4.66 -19.78 22.80
N MET A 108 -5.61 -18.93 23.15
CA MET A 108 -6.76 -19.32 23.96
C MET A 108 -7.66 -20.33 23.21
N ALA A 109 -7.87 -20.12 21.92
CA ALA A 109 -8.61 -21.05 21.06
C ALA A 109 -7.88 -22.41 20.91
N GLY A 110 -6.56 -22.39 20.78
CA GLY A 110 -5.74 -23.61 20.77
C GLY A 110 -5.78 -24.35 22.10
N SER A 111 -5.77 -23.64 23.22
CA SER A 111 -5.91 -24.25 24.55
C SER A 111 -7.29 -24.88 24.75
N LEU A 112 -8.35 -24.21 24.26
CA LEU A 112 -9.71 -24.75 24.25
C LEU A 112 -9.79 -26.05 23.44
N TRP A 113 -9.11 -26.08 22.28
CA TRP A 113 -9.03 -27.27 21.43
C TRP A 113 -8.31 -28.43 22.13
N ILE A 114 -7.18 -28.16 22.80
CA ILE A 114 -6.45 -29.17 23.59
C ILE A 114 -7.33 -29.74 24.70
N ALA A 115 -8.08 -28.89 25.41
CA ALA A 115 -9.00 -29.33 26.46
C ALA A 115 -10.18 -30.17 25.94
N HIS A 116 -10.57 -30.01 24.67
CA HIS A 116 -11.56 -30.90 24.04
C HIS A 116 -10.97 -32.29 23.73
N LEU A 117 -9.69 -32.36 23.37
CA LEU A 117 -9.00 -33.61 23.07
C LEU A 117 -8.63 -34.40 24.33
N ASP A 118 -8.29 -33.71 25.42
CA ASP A 118 -7.98 -34.31 26.70
C ASP A 118 -8.87 -33.73 27.80
N PRO A 119 -9.93 -34.45 28.21
CA PRO A 119 -10.88 -33.98 29.22
C PRO A 119 -10.28 -33.88 30.63
N THR A 120 -9.04 -34.34 30.85
CA THR A 120 -8.33 -34.13 32.12
C THR A 120 -7.63 -32.78 32.20
N SER A 121 -7.44 -32.10 31.06
CA SER A 121 -6.76 -30.82 30.97
C SER A 121 -7.74 -29.65 31.09
N THR A 122 -7.34 -28.60 31.82
CA THR A 122 -8.17 -27.39 31.96
C THR A 122 -7.70 -26.32 30.96
N THR A 123 -8.65 -25.60 30.36
CA THR A 123 -8.37 -24.59 29.31
C THR A 123 -7.43 -23.46 29.72
N LEU A 124 -7.36 -23.12 31.00
CA LEU A 124 -6.48 -22.08 31.55
C LEU A 124 -5.26 -22.65 32.28
N GLU A 125 -5.01 -23.96 32.15
CA GLU A 125 -3.84 -24.58 32.72
C GLU A 125 -2.57 -24.13 31.98
N SER A 126 -1.51 -23.86 32.74
CA SER A 126 -0.25 -23.37 32.18
C SER A 126 0.34 -24.32 31.14
N ALA A 127 0.24 -25.63 31.36
CA ALA A 127 0.73 -26.65 30.42
C ALA A 127 -0.04 -26.65 29.09
N ALA A 128 -1.37 -26.51 29.14
CA ALA A 128 -2.22 -26.42 27.95
C ALA A 128 -1.92 -25.15 27.15
N LEU A 129 -1.76 -24.01 27.82
CA LEU A 129 -1.42 -22.73 27.19
C LEU A 129 -0.04 -22.75 26.52
N GLN A 130 0.97 -23.34 27.16
CA GLN A 130 2.31 -23.48 26.58
C GLN A 130 2.29 -24.39 25.35
N THR A 131 1.57 -25.51 25.45
CA THR A 131 1.43 -26.46 24.34
C THR A 131 0.71 -25.81 23.16
N ALA A 132 -0.38 -25.08 23.42
CA ALA A 132 -1.09 -24.30 22.41
C ALA A 132 -0.18 -23.25 21.77
N LEU A 133 0.60 -22.51 22.57
CA LEU A 133 1.49 -21.48 22.04
C LEU A 133 2.53 -22.06 21.06
N VAL A 134 3.16 -23.17 21.43
CA VAL A 134 4.26 -23.77 20.66
C VAL A 134 3.78 -24.52 19.43
N PHE A 135 2.76 -25.37 19.57
CA PHE A 135 2.36 -26.29 18.51
C PHE A 135 1.20 -25.77 17.66
N PHE A 136 0.52 -24.71 18.10
CA PHE A 136 -0.64 -24.17 17.41
C PHE A 136 -0.45 -22.70 17.03
N THR A 137 -0.28 -21.82 18.01
CA THR A 137 -0.21 -20.37 17.77
C THR A 137 1.01 -20.00 16.94
N LEU A 138 2.20 -20.47 17.30
CA LEU A 138 3.44 -20.12 16.61
C LEU A 138 3.43 -20.54 15.12
N PRO A 139 3.06 -21.79 14.76
CA PRO A 139 2.92 -22.17 13.35
C PRO A 139 1.90 -21.33 12.59
N VAL A 140 0.71 -21.11 13.17
CA VAL A 140 -0.36 -20.33 12.53
C VAL A 140 0.06 -18.88 12.34
N MET A 141 0.44 -18.18 13.41
CA MET A 141 0.85 -16.78 13.33
C MET A 141 2.13 -16.61 12.49
N GLY A 142 3.05 -17.57 12.55
CA GLY A 142 4.25 -17.61 11.72
C GLY A 142 3.92 -17.68 10.23
N SER A 143 2.94 -18.51 9.84
CA SER A 143 2.49 -18.59 8.44
C SER A 143 1.86 -17.29 7.95
N VAL A 144 1.04 -16.63 8.78
CA VAL A 144 0.39 -15.35 8.45
C VAL A 144 1.43 -14.25 8.33
N LEU A 145 2.42 -14.24 9.22
CA LEU A 145 3.54 -13.30 9.19
C LEU A 145 4.39 -13.51 7.93
N LEU A 146 4.72 -14.76 7.60
CA LEU A 146 5.45 -15.10 6.39
C LEU A 146 4.68 -14.65 5.14
N ALA A 147 3.37 -14.88 5.07
CA ALA A 147 2.53 -14.41 3.98
C ALA A 147 2.50 -12.88 3.88
N SER A 148 2.48 -12.19 5.02
CA SER A 148 2.56 -10.73 5.10
C SER A 148 3.88 -10.20 4.52
N TYR A 149 5.01 -10.81 4.87
CA TYR A 149 6.32 -10.44 4.32
C TYR A 149 6.48 -10.81 2.85
N ALA A 150 6.02 -12.00 2.44
CA ALA A 150 6.05 -12.43 1.04
C ALA A 150 5.28 -11.45 0.15
N ARG A 151 4.12 -10.96 0.62
CA ARG A 151 3.33 -9.93 -0.08
C ARG A 151 4.11 -8.63 -0.24
N ILE A 152 4.71 -8.11 0.83
CA ILE A 152 5.49 -6.87 0.77
C ILE A 152 6.70 -7.04 -0.16
N PHE A 153 7.36 -8.18 -0.10
CA PHE A 153 8.48 -8.50 -0.97
C PHE A 153 8.08 -8.48 -2.46
N VAL A 154 6.94 -9.09 -2.79
CA VAL A 154 6.41 -9.07 -4.17
C VAL A 154 5.96 -7.66 -4.57
N SER A 155 5.25 -6.94 -3.70
CA SER A 155 4.73 -5.61 -4.04
C SER A 155 5.84 -4.59 -4.28
N THR A 156 6.91 -4.62 -3.46
CA THR A 156 8.08 -3.76 -3.63
C THR A 156 8.82 -4.03 -4.93
N ALA A 157 8.84 -5.28 -5.41
CA ALA A 157 9.40 -5.63 -6.73
C ALA A 157 8.59 -5.04 -7.91
N PHE A 158 7.31 -4.73 -7.70
CA PHE A 158 6.42 -4.14 -8.70
C PHE A 158 6.14 -2.65 -8.47
N GLU A 159 6.91 -1.97 -7.60
CA GLU A 159 6.72 -0.55 -7.25
C GLU A 159 5.32 -0.25 -6.67
N VAL A 160 4.64 -1.25 -6.11
CA VAL A 160 3.32 -1.11 -5.47
C VAL A 160 3.49 -0.93 -3.96
N ASP A 161 3.03 0.19 -3.45
CA ASP A 161 2.97 0.46 -2.01
C ASP A 161 1.96 -0.52 -1.35
N SER A 162 2.46 -1.43 -0.52
CA SER A 162 1.64 -2.36 0.27
C SER A 162 2.10 -2.40 1.71
N ASN A 163 1.14 -2.52 2.62
CA ASN A 163 1.40 -2.65 4.05
C ASN A 163 1.19 -4.08 4.56
N HIS A 164 1.66 -4.35 5.78
CA HIS A 164 1.44 -5.63 6.45
C HIS A 164 -0.05 -6.00 6.52
N LEU A 165 -0.32 -7.30 6.45
CA LEU A 165 -1.65 -7.86 6.69
C LEU A 165 -2.09 -7.56 8.13
N ILE A 166 -3.36 -7.20 8.30
CA ILE A 166 -3.99 -7.07 9.61
C ILE A 166 -4.76 -8.37 9.85
N PRO A 167 -4.27 -9.26 10.73
CA PRO A 167 -5.00 -10.47 11.06
C PRO A 167 -6.23 -10.08 11.89
N LEU A 168 -7.37 -10.67 11.55
CA LEU A 168 -8.62 -10.56 12.28
C LEU A 168 -9.05 -11.98 12.65
N ALA A 169 -9.22 -12.23 13.94
CA ALA A 169 -9.71 -13.51 14.43
C ALA A 169 -11.15 -13.36 14.90
N PHE A 170 -12.02 -14.24 14.43
CA PHE A 170 -13.43 -14.29 14.83
C PHE A 170 -13.76 -15.68 15.38
N PRO A 171 -14.51 -15.79 16.49
CA PRO A 171 -15.01 -17.07 16.94
C PRO A 171 -15.99 -17.63 15.90
N VAL A 172 -15.83 -18.89 15.53
CA VAL A 172 -16.75 -19.61 14.66
C VAL A 172 -17.39 -20.72 15.49
N MET A 173 -18.72 -20.77 15.50
CA MET A 173 -19.49 -21.82 16.14
C MET A 173 -19.43 -23.09 15.27
N SER A 174 -18.25 -23.70 15.13
CA SER A 174 -18.07 -24.99 14.46
C SER A 174 -17.50 -26.01 15.46
N PRO A 175 -18.06 -27.24 15.50
CA PRO A 175 -17.61 -28.29 16.41
C PRO A 175 -16.16 -28.74 16.14
N ASP A 176 -15.70 -28.66 14.89
CA ASP A 176 -14.37 -29.13 14.49
C ASP A 176 -13.34 -27.99 14.31
N TRP A 177 -13.75 -26.72 14.44
CA TRP A 177 -12.82 -25.60 14.26
C TRP A 177 -13.37 -24.29 14.87
N PRO A 178 -12.98 -23.89 16.08
CA PRO A 178 -13.71 -22.88 16.85
C PRO A 178 -13.45 -21.41 16.44
N PHE A 179 -12.66 -21.13 15.40
CA PHE A 179 -12.32 -19.76 15.02
C PHE A 179 -11.93 -19.60 13.55
N SER A 180 -12.16 -18.45 12.93
CA SER A 180 -11.69 -18.14 11.59
C SER A 180 -10.67 -17.01 11.65
N LEU A 181 -9.64 -17.10 10.81
CA LEU A 181 -8.62 -16.08 10.67
C LEU A 181 -8.76 -15.45 9.29
N ILE A 182 -9.17 -14.20 9.25
CA ILE A 182 -9.34 -13.41 8.03
C ILE A 182 -8.25 -12.35 8.03
N SER A 183 -7.61 -12.14 6.89
CA SER A 183 -6.67 -11.02 6.74
C SER A 183 -7.37 -9.91 5.97
N ALA A 184 -7.45 -8.72 6.56
CA ALA A 184 -7.87 -7.55 5.80
C ALA A 184 -6.72 -7.10 4.90
N ILE A 185 -6.97 -7.06 3.60
CA ILE A 185 -6.03 -6.52 2.63
C ILE A 185 -6.19 -5.00 2.70
N GLY A 186 -5.21 -4.30 3.28
CA GLY A 186 -5.01 -2.89 2.99
C GLY A 186 -4.61 -2.80 1.52
N GLN A 187 -5.60 -2.75 0.63
CA GLN A 187 -5.40 -2.49 -0.79
C GLN A 187 -5.33 -0.97 -0.94
N MET A 188 -4.14 -0.43 -1.19
CA MET A 188 -4.07 0.81 -1.96
C MET A 188 -4.58 0.47 -3.35
N ARG A 189 -5.44 1.32 -3.91
CA ARG A 189 -6.15 1.05 -5.17
C ARG A 189 -5.13 0.69 -6.27
N PRO A 190 -5.37 -0.38 -7.06
CA PRO A 190 -4.49 -0.78 -8.15
C PRO A 190 -4.56 0.14 -9.38
N ASP A 191 -5.44 1.15 -9.38
CA ASP A 191 -5.72 2.00 -10.55
C ASP A 191 -4.98 3.35 -10.51
N LEU A 192 -3.83 3.43 -9.81
CA LEU A 192 -3.04 4.65 -9.65
C LEU A 192 -1.54 4.40 -9.81
#